data_AF-A0A9X0W5K7-F1
#
_entry.id   AF-A0A9X0W5K7-F1
#
_cell.length_a   1.000
_cell.length_b   1.000
_cell.length_c   1.000
_cell.angle_alpha   90.00
_cell.angle_beta   90.00
_cell.angle_gamma   90.00
#
_symmetry.space_group_name_H-M   'P 1'
#
loop_
_entity.id
_entity.type
_entity.pdbx_description
1 polymer ?
#
loop_
_entity_poly.entity_id
_entity_poly.type
_entity_poly.pdbx_seq_one_letter_code
_entity_poly.pdbx_strand_id
1 'polypeptide(L)'
;MWHTCTSNRSVCAWQDEQIVFFPRSGETHYLNHCASSILERLDLEHMSTESLHRSLKDSRSQAPSLDEVRSILNRFNEHGLVEDI
;
A
#
# COMPACT_ATOMS: atom_id res chain seq x y z
N MET A 1 -6.76 -16.29 6.91
CA MET A 1 -7.04 -15.73 8.25
C MET A 1 -6.61 -14.27 8.17
N TRP A 2 -7.49 -13.30 8.47
CA TRP A 2 -7.15 -11.87 8.38
C TRP A 2 -6.21 -11.51 9.54
N HIS A 3 -5.06 -10.90 9.26
CA HIS A 3 -3.97 -10.76 10.24
C HIS A 3 -3.81 -9.33 10.78
N THR A 4 -4.33 -8.31 10.07
CA THR A 4 -4.16 -6.91 10.49
C THR A 4 -5.44 -6.13 10.20
N CYS A 5 -6.09 -5.65 11.25
CA CYS A 5 -7.15 -4.65 11.17
C CYS A 5 -6.57 -3.31 11.59
N THR A 6 -6.26 -2.44 10.63
CA THR A 6 -6.24 -1.01 10.92
C THR A 6 -7.68 -0.52 10.88
N SER A 7 -7.98 0.62 11.52
CA SER A 7 -9.35 1.12 11.66
C SER A 7 -10.14 1.27 10.34
N ASN A 8 -9.45 1.26 9.19
CA ASN A 8 -10.01 1.49 7.86
C ASN A 8 -9.84 0.34 6.86
N ARG A 9 -9.19 -0.79 7.20
CA ARG A 9 -9.05 -1.95 6.30
C ARG A 9 -8.72 -3.26 7.00
N SER A 10 -9.07 -4.38 6.38
CA SER A 10 -8.65 -5.73 6.79
C SER A 10 -7.65 -6.31 5.79
N VAL A 11 -6.52 -6.81 6.27
CA VAL A 11 -5.44 -7.38 5.43
C VAL A 11 -5.30 -8.88 5.68
N CYS A 12 -5.22 -9.68 4.62
CA CYS A 12 -4.93 -11.11 4.66
C CYS A 12 -3.81 -11.42 3.66
N ALA A 13 -2.78 -12.14 4.11
CA ALA A 13 -1.77 -12.69 3.20
C ALA A 13 -2.37 -13.85 2.40
N TRP A 14 -2.07 -13.92 1.10
CA TRP A 14 -2.40 -15.02 0.21
C TRP A 14 -1.21 -15.28 -0.71
N GLN A 15 -0.49 -16.37 -0.47
CA GLN A 15 0.75 -16.69 -1.21
C GLN A 15 1.72 -15.49 -1.18
N ASP A 16 2.14 -14.98 -2.34
CA ASP A 16 3.05 -13.84 -2.50
C ASP A 16 2.32 -12.49 -2.61
N GLU A 17 1.00 -12.48 -2.41
CA GLU A 17 0.13 -11.31 -2.50
C GLU A 17 -0.53 -11.00 -1.16
N GLN A 18 -1.01 -9.76 -1.01
CA GLN A 18 -1.90 -9.38 0.07
C GLN A 18 -3.28 -9.03 -0.47
N ILE A 19 -4.29 -9.58 0.17
CA ILE A 19 -5.69 -9.25 -0.06
C ILE A 19 -6.08 -8.18 0.96
N VAL A 20 -6.52 -7.03 0.46
CA VAL A 20 -6.95 -5.91 1.30
C VAL A 20 -8.42 -5.63 1.05
N PHE A 21 -9.21 -5.73 2.12
CA PHE A 21 -10.62 -5.37 2.13
C PHE A 21 -10.79 -3.98 2.74
N PHE A 22 -11.52 -3.12 2.04
CA PHE A 22 -11.84 -1.75 2.47
C PHE A 22 -13.32 -1.67 2.87
N PRO A 23 -13.65 -1.68 4.18
CA PRO A 23 -15.03 -1.67 4.65
C PRO A 23 -15.86 -0.47 4.17
N ARG A 24 -15.20 0.67 3.91
CA ARG A 24 -15.88 1.90 3.49
C ARG A 24 -16.43 1.83 2.07
N SER A 25 -15.70 1.19 1.15
CA SER A 25 -16.14 0.97 -0.24
C SER A 25 -16.83 -0.38 -0.43
N GLY A 26 -16.56 -1.34 0.44
CA GLY A 26 -16.95 -2.74 0.27
C GLY A 26 -16.09 -3.48 -0.75
N GLU A 27 -15.01 -2.87 -1.24
CA GLU A 27 -14.14 -3.45 -2.27
C GLU A 27 -13.00 -4.28 -1.66
N THR A 28 -12.56 -5.27 -2.44
CA THR A 28 -11.41 -6.11 -2.12
C THR A 28 -10.37 -5.97 -3.24
N HIS A 29 -9.14 -5.64 -2.88
CA HIS A 29 -8.04 -5.48 -3.82
C HIS A 29 -6.93 -6.50 -3.55
N TYR A 30 -6.33 -6.98 -4.63
CA TYR A 30 -5.13 -7.81 -4.58
C TYR A 30 -3.92 -6.91 -4.78
N LEU A 31 -3.03 -6.90 -3.80
CA LEU A 31 -1.82 -6.11 -3.80
C LEU A 31 -0.62 -7.03 -3.95
N ASN A 32 0.25 -6.69 -4.91
CA ASN A 32 1.56 -7.29 -4.97
C ASN A 32 2.42 -6.80 -3.79
N HIS A 33 3.53 -7.49 -3.54
CA HIS A 33 4.44 -7.17 -2.44
C HIS A 33 4.92 -5.70 -2.44
N CYS A 34 5.03 -5.04 -3.60
CA CYS A 34 5.42 -3.62 -3.66
C CYS A 34 4.30 -2.69 -3.19
N ALA A 35 3.09 -2.87 -3.71
CA ALA A 35 1.91 -2.09 -3.35
C ALA A 35 1.56 -2.26 -1.87
N SER A 36 1.67 -3.48 -1.34
CA SER A 36 1.55 -3.77 0.09
C SER A 36 2.49 -2.97 0.96
N SER A 37 3.79 -2.97 0.64
CA SER A 37 4.80 -2.24 1.43
C SER A 37 4.66 -0.72 1.33
N ILE A 38 4.09 -0.21 0.24
CA ILE A 38 3.72 1.21 0.13
C ILE A 38 2.56 1.51 1.07
N LEU A 39 1.51 0.69 0.99
CA LEU A 39 0.29 0.87 1.75
C LEU A 39 0.52 0.79 3.27
N GLU A 40 1.32 -0.19 3.71
CA GLU A 40 1.74 -0.34 5.11
C GLU A 40 2.50 0.88 5.63
N ARG A 41 3.36 1.50 4.80
CA ARG A 41 4.10 2.71 5.19
C ARG A 41 3.19 3.92 5.32
N LEU A 42 2.24 4.09 4.40
CA LEU A 42 1.26 5.19 4.44
C LEU A 42 0.34 5.07 5.66
N ASP A 43 0.05 3.85 6.14
CA ASP A 43 -0.71 3.65 7.39
C ASP A 43 0.07 4.08 8.64
N LEU A 44 1.40 3.94 8.61
CA LEU A 44 2.26 4.25 9.75
C LEU A 44 2.57 5.74 9.84
N GLU A 45 2.80 6.39 8.71
CA GLU A 45 3.17 7.80 8.64
C GLU A 45 2.66 8.44 7.34
N HIS A 46 2.13 9.66 7.42
CA HIS A 46 1.90 10.47 6.23
C HIS A 46 3.26 10.93 5.68
N MET A 47 3.71 10.29 4.61
CA MET A 47 5.00 10.57 3.99
C MET A 47 4.81 11.09 2.56
N SER A 48 5.65 12.05 2.14
CA SER A 48 5.70 12.43 0.73
C SER A 48 6.19 11.27 -0.14
N THR A 49 5.83 11.29 -1.42
CA THR A 49 6.26 10.29 -2.41
C THR A 49 7.77 10.06 -2.41
N GLU A 50 8.56 11.13 -2.28
CA GLU A 50 10.03 11.08 -2.25
C GLU A 50 10.56 10.40 -0.98
N SER A 51 9.89 10.63 0.16
CA SER A 51 10.24 10.04 1.45
C SER A 51 9.88 8.56 1.47
N LEU A 52 8.72 8.20 0.90
CA LEU A 52 8.27 6.84 0.70
C LEU A 52 9.24 6.05 -0.20
N HIS A 53 9.63 6.62 -1.35
CA HIS A 53 10.61 5.99 -2.25
C HIS A 53 11.97 5.78 -1.57
N ARG A 54 12.45 6.75 -0.77
CA ARG A 54 13.68 6.61 0.02
C ARG A 54 13.56 5.46 1.04
N SER A 55 12.47 5.44 1.81
CA SER A 55 12.22 4.40 2.81
C SER A 55 12.12 3.01 2.18
N LEU A 56 11.51 2.89 1.00
CA LEU A 56 11.46 1.64 0.23
C LEU A 56 12.85 1.19 -0.23
N LYS A 57 13.66 2.13 -0.70
CA LYS A 57 15.03 1.87 -1.18
C LYS A 57 15.95 1.39 -0.06
N ASP A 58 15.83 1.94 1.14
CA ASP A 58 16.65 1.51 2.27
C ASP A 58 16.30 0.10 2.77
N SER A 59 15.06 -0.34 2.54
CA SER A 59 14.57 -1.66 2.98
C SER A 59 14.75 -2.80 1.97
N ARG A 60 15.04 -2.51 0.70
CA ARG A 60 15.00 -3.50 -0.39
C ARG A 60 16.24 -3.47 -1.27
N SER A 61 16.72 -4.66 -1.65
CA SER A 61 17.77 -4.81 -2.66
C SER A 61 17.32 -4.41 -4.06
N GLN A 62 16.02 -4.55 -4.37
CA GLN A 62 15.40 -4.07 -5.61
C GLN A 62 14.27 -3.10 -5.26
N ALA A 63 14.64 -1.82 -5.18
CA ALA A 63 13.70 -0.74 -4.91
C ALA A 63 12.86 -0.44 -6.15
N PRO A 64 11.54 -0.21 -6.02
CA PRO A 64 10.74 0.31 -7.12
C PRO A 64 11.26 1.70 -7.50
N SER A 65 11.21 2.02 -8.79
CA SER A 65 11.48 3.36 -9.29
C SER A 65 10.46 4.36 -8.75
N LEU A 66 10.83 5.65 -8.78
CA LEU A 66 9.94 6.71 -8.31
C LEU A 66 8.65 6.82 -9.15
N ASP A 67 8.72 6.49 -10.44
CA ASP A 67 7.55 6.44 -11.32
C ASP A 67 6.63 5.26 -11.01
N GLU A 68 7.17 4.09 -10.65
CA GLU A 68 6.37 2.96 -10.18
C GLU A 68 5.66 3.29 -8.87
N VAL A 69 6.35 3.94 -7.92
CA VAL A 69 5.74 4.41 -6.68
C VAL A 69 4.60 5.38 -6.99
N ARG A 70 4.83 6.40 -7.83
CA ARG A 70 3.78 7.35 -8.25
C ARG A 70 2.60 6.66 -8.93
N SER A 71 2.86 5.70 -9.81
CA SER A 71 1.81 4.94 -10.48
C SER A 71 0.94 4.17 -9.48
N ILE A 72 1.55 3.53 -8.48
CA ILE A 72 0.83 2.82 -7.42
C ILE A 72 0.00 3.79 -6.58
N LEU A 73 0.57 4.93 -6.18
CA LEU A 73 -0.15 5.95 -5.41
C LEU A 73 -1.35 6.51 -6.17
N ASN A 74 -1.20 6.78 -7.46
CA ASN A 74 -2.30 7.23 -8.31
C ASN A 74 -3.42 6.20 -8.35
N ARG A 75 -3.10 4.90 -8.50
CA ARG A 75 -4.11 3.83 -8.46
C ARG A 75 -4.77 3.71 -7.10
N PHE A 76 -4.03 3.93 -6.02
CA PHE A 76 -4.62 3.98 -4.67
C PHE A 76 -5.60 5.13 -4.53
N ASN A 77 -5.28 6.30 -5.07
CA ASN A 77 -6.19 7.44 -5.07
C ASN A 77 -7.43 7.20 -5.95
N GLU A 78 -7.27 6.63 -7.14
CA GLU A 78 -8.39 6.27 -8.04
C GLU A 78 -9.39 5.30 -7.39
N HIS A 79 -8.89 4.38 -6.57
CA HIS A 79 -9.71 3.41 -5.84
C HIS A 79 -10.10 3.88 -4.42
N GLY A 80 -9.75 5.11 -4.02
CA GLY A 80 -10.06 5.65 -2.69
C GLY A 80 -9.41 4.86 -1.53
N LEU A 81 -8.26 4.24 -1.78
CA LEU A 81 -7.52 3.41 -0.82
C LEU A 81 -6.63 4.23 0.14
N VAL A 82 -6.38 5.48 -0.23
CA VAL A 82 -5.66 6.49 0.55
C VAL A 82 -6.46 7.79 0.48
N GLU A 83 -6.57 8.49 1.61
CA GLU A 83 -7.11 9.86 1.65
C GLU A 83 -5.93 10.80 1.33
N ASP A 84 -6.14 11.78 0.42
CA ASP A 84 -5.19 12.76 -0.14
C ASP A 84 -3.79 12.81 0.55
N ILE A 85 -2.75 12.45 -0.21
CA ILE A 85 -1.31 12.52 0.19
C ILE A 85 -0.75 13.91 -0.06
#